data_AF-A0A9W8PDF5-F1
#
_entry.id   AF-A0A9W8PDF5-F1
#
_cell.length_a   1.000
_cell.length_b   1.000
_cell.length_c   1.000
_cell.angle_alpha   90.00
_cell.angle_beta   90.00
_cell.angle_gamma   90.00
#
_symmetry.space_group_name_H-M   'P 1'
#
loop_
_entity.id
_entity.type
_entity.pdbx_description
1 polymer ?
#
loop_
_entity_poly.entity_id
_entity_poly.type
_entity_poly.pdbx_seq_one_letter_code
_entity_poly.pdbx_strand_id
1 'polypeptide(L)'
;ALPGLTAQHRSSPTSDNMSLPANKNPFTSVGKWTQALMDQIEINIDDIKETTSDFTRKKYPKNRYWKALVNFKHGKYEQRVIKMSDCDVPFIKSGTYGTEYIVARLQKVVGDAIVAKALEKDIVVSLQDKRAVSDENNWWATVNNTNGRIGIIDANGNFEPKDLGVVFIKTEQGVKLNLDVVFSIKLTLTDGRERTTRDAFNLVADCSRGAIMAIRQDIEPPTVEAAIPQQPASKNDVASQELCDALDSLIL
;
A
#
# COMPACT_ATOMS: atom_id res chain seq x y z
N ALA A 1 -8.17 53.64 39.25
CA ALA A 1 -9.10 53.19 38.20
C ALA A 1 -8.28 52.76 36.98
N LEU A 2 -8.20 51.45 36.72
CA LEU A 2 -7.89 50.79 35.45
C LEU A 2 -8.29 49.30 35.62
N PRO A 3 -8.77 48.59 34.58
CA PRO A 3 -9.72 47.50 34.71
C PRO A 3 -9.16 46.11 34.34
N GLY A 4 -9.78 45.08 34.93
CA GLY A 4 -10.12 43.78 34.35
C GLY A 4 -9.10 43.05 33.45
N LEU A 5 -8.34 42.12 34.03
CA LEU A 5 -7.79 40.96 33.32
C LEU A 5 -8.88 39.88 33.25
N THR A 6 -9.67 39.89 32.19
CA THR A 6 -10.53 38.78 31.80
C THR A 6 -9.65 37.64 31.29
N ALA A 7 -9.65 36.53 32.02
CA ALA A 7 -9.10 35.26 31.55
C ALA A 7 -9.84 34.86 30.26
N GLN A 8 -9.14 34.88 29.13
CA GLN A 8 -9.64 34.29 27.90
C GLN A 8 -9.67 32.77 28.10
N HIS A 9 -10.89 32.27 28.23
CA HIS A 9 -11.26 30.88 28.02
C HIS A 9 -10.59 30.40 26.73
N ARG A 10 -9.56 29.55 26.83
CA ARG A 10 -9.16 28.70 25.70
C ARG A 10 -10.33 27.76 25.48
N SER A 11 -11.12 28.05 24.44
CA SER A 11 -12.03 27.09 23.85
C SER A 11 -11.20 25.87 23.44
N SER A 12 -11.42 24.76 24.13
CA SER A 12 -11.02 23.43 23.66
C SER A 12 -11.43 23.26 22.20
N PRO A 13 -10.61 22.64 21.34
CA PRO A 13 -11.05 22.32 19.99
C PRO A 13 -12.27 21.42 20.12
N THR A 14 -13.40 21.91 19.62
CA THR A 14 -14.64 21.15 19.50
C THR A 14 -14.33 19.83 18.82
N SER A 15 -14.71 18.73 19.48
CA SER A 15 -14.81 17.42 18.88
C SER A 15 -15.80 17.50 17.73
N ASP A 16 -15.32 17.84 16.54
CA ASP A 16 -16.10 17.72 15.32
C ASP A 16 -16.56 16.26 15.24
N ASN A 17 -17.88 16.11 15.32
CA ASN A 17 -18.57 14.84 15.28
C ASN A 17 -18.42 14.26 13.86
N MET A 18 -17.26 13.65 13.58
CA MET A 18 -16.92 13.11 12.25
C MET A 18 -17.79 11.88 11.98
N SER A 19 -18.91 12.12 11.29
CA SER A 19 -19.85 11.11 10.83
C SER A 19 -19.62 10.82 9.35
N LEU A 20 -19.91 9.59 8.93
CA LEU A 20 -19.86 9.21 7.52
C LEU A 20 -20.94 9.97 6.72
N PRO A 21 -20.68 10.31 5.45
CA PRO A 21 -21.62 11.09 4.65
C PRO A 21 -22.93 10.34 4.43
N ALA A 22 -24.04 10.92 4.90
CA ALA A 22 -25.37 10.36 4.70
C ALA A 22 -25.70 10.21 3.21
N ASN A 23 -26.24 9.05 2.82
CA ASN A 23 -26.69 8.72 1.47
C ASN A 23 -25.62 8.71 0.36
N LYS A 24 -24.33 8.90 0.66
CA LYS A 24 -23.24 8.75 -0.32
C LYS A 24 -22.42 7.51 0.01
N ASN A 25 -21.74 6.97 -1.00
CA ASN A 25 -20.79 5.89 -0.78
C ASN A 25 -19.55 6.44 -0.04
N PRO A 26 -19.29 6.04 1.21
CA PRO A 26 -18.17 6.58 1.97
C PRO A 26 -16.83 6.14 1.39
N PHE A 27 -16.75 4.96 0.77
CA PHE A 27 -15.50 4.36 0.28
C PHE A 27 -14.89 5.10 -0.92
N THR A 28 -15.68 5.92 -1.61
CA THR A 28 -15.21 6.76 -2.73
C THR A 28 -15.04 8.24 -2.36
N SER A 29 -15.67 8.68 -1.26
CA SER A 29 -15.76 10.09 -0.88
C SER A 29 -14.92 10.43 0.36
N VAL A 30 -14.74 9.49 1.27
CA VAL A 30 -13.86 9.62 2.44
C VAL A 30 -12.48 9.13 2.06
N GLY A 31 -11.49 10.00 2.23
CA GLY A 31 -10.08 9.69 1.96
C GLY A 31 -9.20 9.68 3.20
N LYS A 32 -9.65 10.27 4.31
CA LYS A 32 -8.96 10.30 5.60
C LYS A 32 -9.82 9.58 6.63
N TRP A 33 -9.42 8.37 6.98
CA TRP A 33 -10.08 7.51 7.94
C TRP A 33 -9.54 7.80 9.33
N THR A 34 -10.45 7.81 10.29
CA THR A 34 -10.15 7.88 11.72
C THR A 34 -10.82 6.71 12.40
N GLN A 35 -10.46 6.45 13.66
CA GLN A 35 -11.03 5.33 14.40
C GLN A 35 -12.56 5.47 14.48
N ALA A 36 -13.07 6.66 14.82
CA ALA A 36 -14.50 6.94 14.90
C ALA A 36 -15.25 6.69 13.58
N LEU A 37 -14.62 6.92 12.42
CA LEU A 37 -15.21 6.61 11.12
C LEU A 37 -15.16 5.10 10.84
N MET A 38 -14.05 4.44 11.18
CA MET A 38 -13.88 3.00 11.00
C MET A 38 -14.82 2.17 11.90
N ASP A 39 -15.15 2.66 13.10
CA ASP A 39 -16.11 2.02 14.01
C ASP A 39 -17.53 1.97 13.42
N GLN A 40 -17.83 2.81 12.42
CA GLN A 40 -19.10 2.82 11.69
C GLN A 40 -19.10 1.90 10.45
N ILE A 41 -17.97 1.23 10.16
CA ILE A 41 -17.78 0.35 9.01
C ILE A 41 -17.78 -1.11 9.46
N GLU A 42 -18.59 -1.93 8.80
CA GLU A 42 -18.51 -3.38 8.90
C GLU A 42 -17.39 -3.89 7.98
N ILE A 43 -16.41 -4.60 8.52
CA ILE A 43 -15.34 -5.25 7.75
C ILE A 43 -15.66 -6.73 7.61
N ASN A 44 -15.64 -7.23 6.37
CA ASN A 44 -15.92 -8.62 6.04
C ASN A 44 -14.70 -9.25 5.34
N ILE A 45 -14.10 -10.24 5.99
CA ILE A 45 -12.99 -11.02 5.43
C ILE A 45 -13.56 -12.31 4.86
N ASP A 46 -13.35 -12.57 3.57
CA ASP A 46 -13.78 -13.80 2.91
C ASP A 46 -13.14 -15.05 3.56
N ASP A 47 -13.69 -16.24 3.27
CA ASP A 47 -13.06 -17.48 3.69
C ASP A 47 -11.65 -17.62 3.10
N ILE A 48 -10.69 -18.06 3.93
CA ILE A 48 -9.33 -18.32 3.48
C ILE A 48 -9.33 -19.54 2.56
N LYS A 49 -8.95 -19.32 1.29
CA LYS A 49 -8.86 -20.37 0.27
C LYS A 49 -7.41 -20.56 -0.17
N GLU A 50 -7.05 -21.81 -0.46
CA GLU A 50 -5.78 -22.09 -1.13
C GLU A 50 -5.86 -21.61 -2.59
N THR A 51 -4.84 -20.89 -3.03
CA THR A 51 -4.74 -20.25 -4.35
C THR A 51 -3.48 -20.68 -5.11
N THR A 52 -2.82 -21.75 -4.66
CA THR A 52 -1.65 -22.34 -5.33
C THR A 52 -2.03 -22.79 -6.75
N SER A 53 -1.47 -22.13 -7.77
CA SER A 53 -1.70 -22.47 -9.18
C SER A 53 -1.04 -23.81 -9.56
N ASP A 54 -1.57 -24.50 -10.57
CA ASP A 54 -0.98 -25.74 -11.09
C ASP A 54 0.45 -25.55 -11.60
N PHE A 55 0.72 -24.40 -12.23
CA PHE A 55 2.07 -24.03 -12.64
C PHE A 55 3.01 -23.99 -11.44
N THR A 56 2.58 -23.36 -10.34
CA THR A 56 3.38 -23.28 -9.11
C THR A 56 3.54 -24.65 -8.45
N ARG A 57 2.50 -25.49 -8.44
CA ARG A 57 2.59 -26.87 -7.95
C ARG A 57 3.61 -27.69 -8.74
N LYS A 58 3.72 -27.46 -10.05
CA LYS A 58 4.70 -28.13 -10.90
C LYS A 58 6.12 -27.59 -10.71
N LYS A 59 6.29 -26.27 -10.69
CA LYS A 59 7.61 -25.62 -10.62
C LYS A 59 8.19 -25.61 -9.20
N TYR A 60 7.34 -25.42 -8.20
CA TYR A 60 7.69 -25.32 -6.78
C TYR A 60 6.71 -26.15 -5.93
N PRO A 61 6.78 -27.49 -5.99
CA PRO A 61 5.79 -28.38 -5.38
C PRO A 61 5.65 -28.25 -3.87
N LYS A 62 6.64 -27.65 -3.20
CA LYS A 62 6.67 -27.41 -1.76
C LYS A 62 6.04 -26.08 -1.33
N ASN A 63 5.66 -25.22 -2.29
CA ASN A 63 5.11 -23.91 -1.99
C ASN A 63 3.58 -23.94 -2.08
N ARG A 64 2.92 -23.43 -1.05
CA ARG A 64 1.46 -23.29 -1.02
C ARG A 64 1.07 -21.87 -0.64
N TYR A 65 -0.01 -21.37 -1.23
CA TYR A 65 -0.47 -19.98 -1.11
C TYR A 65 -1.93 -19.95 -0.67
N TRP A 66 -2.25 -19.11 0.30
CA TRP A 66 -3.61 -18.87 0.75
C TRP A 66 -3.95 -17.39 0.63
N LYS A 67 -5.21 -17.10 0.30
CA LYS A 67 -5.72 -15.74 0.15
C LYS A 67 -7.15 -15.64 0.66
N ALA A 68 -7.47 -14.52 1.29
CA ALA A 68 -8.84 -14.04 1.45
C ALA A 68 -8.90 -12.54 1.13
N LEU A 69 -10.03 -12.10 0.57
CA LEU A 69 -10.27 -10.68 0.27
C LEU A 69 -10.91 -9.99 1.47
N VAL A 70 -10.67 -8.68 1.56
CA VAL A 70 -11.32 -7.81 2.54
C VAL A 70 -12.37 -6.98 1.80
N ASN A 71 -13.58 -6.95 2.34
CA ASN A 71 -14.69 -6.12 1.88
C ASN A 71 -15.09 -5.17 3.03
N PHE A 72 -15.49 -3.96 2.68
CA PHE A 72 -15.97 -2.93 3.60
C PHE A 72 -17.43 -2.66 3.32
N LYS A 73 -18.23 -2.51 4.37
CA LYS A 73 -19.67 -2.33 4.27
C LYS A 73 -20.17 -1.23 5.21
N HIS A 74 -21.06 -0.39 4.71
CA HIS A 74 -21.74 0.65 5.48
C HIS A 74 -23.15 0.89 4.91
N GLY A 75 -24.16 0.56 5.70
CA GLY A 75 -25.55 0.57 5.25
C GLY A 75 -25.73 -0.32 4.02
N LYS A 76 -26.14 0.29 2.90
CA LYS A 76 -26.34 -0.41 1.61
C LYS A 76 -25.09 -0.50 0.72
N TYR A 77 -23.99 0.15 1.11
CA TYR A 77 -22.77 0.19 0.32
C TYR A 77 -21.83 -0.91 0.76
N GLU A 78 -21.40 -1.75 -0.17
CA GLU A 78 -20.39 -2.78 0.04
C GLU A 78 -19.34 -2.66 -1.06
N GLN A 79 -18.06 -2.53 -0.69
CA GLN A 79 -16.96 -2.36 -1.62
C GLN A 79 -15.68 -3.08 -1.17
N ARG A 80 -14.92 -3.54 -2.15
CA ARG A 80 -13.55 -4.06 -1.97
C ARG A 80 -12.48 -2.97 -2.00
N VAL A 81 -12.84 -1.83 -2.56
CA VAL A 81 -11.95 -0.70 -2.75
C VAL A 81 -12.21 0.30 -1.65
N ILE A 82 -11.15 0.79 -1.02
CA ILE A 82 -11.21 1.89 -0.06
C ILE A 82 -10.22 2.97 -0.49
N LYS A 83 -10.66 4.23 -0.45
CA LYS A 83 -9.83 5.38 -0.78
C LYS A 83 -8.97 5.80 0.40
N MET A 84 -7.69 6.03 0.17
CA MET A 84 -6.72 6.60 1.10
C MET A 84 -6.10 7.84 0.46
N SER A 85 -6.21 8.97 1.13
CA SER A 85 -5.69 10.25 0.64
C SER A 85 -4.42 10.66 1.38
N ASP A 86 -3.65 11.53 0.72
CA ASP A 86 -2.37 12.05 1.19
C ASP A 86 -1.34 10.95 1.50
N CYS A 87 -1.30 9.91 0.67
CA CYS A 87 -0.30 8.85 0.78
C CYS A 87 1.06 9.35 0.29
N ASP A 88 2.03 9.39 1.19
CA ASP A 88 3.41 9.70 0.87
C ASP A 88 4.07 8.49 0.19
N VAL A 89 4.73 8.71 -0.95
CA VAL A 89 5.44 7.68 -1.71
C VAL A 89 6.86 8.18 -1.99
N PRO A 90 7.89 7.59 -1.38
CA PRO A 90 9.26 8.03 -1.54
C PRO A 90 9.81 7.64 -2.92
N PHE A 91 10.95 8.20 -3.27
CA PHE A 91 11.77 7.64 -4.34
C PHE A 91 12.58 6.45 -3.82
N ILE A 92 12.53 5.33 -4.52
CA ILE A 92 13.39 4.16 -4.26
C ILE A 92 14.03 3.73 -5.58
N LYS A 93 15.35 3.55 -5.56
CA LYS A 93 16.11 3.12 -6.74
C LYS A 93 15.96 1.60 -6.95
N SER A 94 14.96 1.20 -7.73
CA SER A 94 14.68 -0.20 -8.08
C SER A 94 14.01 -0.26 -9.46
N GLY A 95 14.38 -1.26 -10.28
CA GLY A 95 13.99 -1.33 -11.70
C GLY A 95 12.49 -1.48 -11.94
N THR A 96 11.74 -2.05 -11.00
CA THR A 96 10.28 -2.25 -11.11
C THR A 96 9.48 -1.34 -10.16
N TYR A 97 10.15 -0.42 -9.46
CA TYR A 97 9.51 0.53 -8.55
C TYR A 97 8.85 1.67 -9.35
N GLY A 98 7.62 2.01 -8.98
CA GLY A 98 6.78 2.98 -9.71
C GLY A 98 6.04 2.37 -10.91
N THR A 99 6.47 1.21 -11.41
CA THR A 99 5.79 0.51 -12.52
C THR A 99 4.97 -0.67 -12.00
N GLU A 100 5.56 -1.61 -11.27
CA GLU A 100 4.86 -2.80 -10.76
C GLU A 100 4.33 -2.62 -9.33
N TYR A 101 5.10 -1.93 -8.50
CA TYR A 101 4.75 -1.66 -7.12
C TYR A 101 5.29 -0.30 -6.67
N ILE A 102 4.72 0.18 -5.57
CA ILE A 102 5.25 1.30 -4.79
C ILE A 102 5.28 0.92 -3.32
N VAL A 103 6.02 1.69 -2.53
CA VAL A 103 5.92 1.66 -1.06
C VAL A 103 5.21 2.95 -0.69
N ALA A 104 4.08 2.86 -0.01
CA ALA A 104 3.25 4.01 0.31
C ALA A 104 2.95 4.06 1.80
N ARG A 105 2.88 5.28 2.33
CA ARG A 105 2.43 5.55 3.69
C ARG A 105 0.90 5.51 3.72
N LEU A 106 0.35 4.44 4.26
CA LEU A 106 -1.08 4.19 4.39
C LEU A 106 -1.56 4.50 5.81
N GLN A 107 -2.85 4.72 5.98
CA GLN A 107 -3.45 5.09 7.27
C GLN A 107 -3.55 3.86 8.17
N LYS A 108 -2.82 3.87 9.30
CA LYS A 108 -2.68 2.72 10.21
C LYS A 108 -4.02 2.19 10.70
N VAL A 109 -4.93 3.10 11.01
CA VAL A 109 -6.28 2.80 11.53
C VAL A 109 -7.08 1.83 10.66
N VAL A 110 -6.93 1.89 9.33
CA VAL A 110 -7.62 0.95 8.44
C VAL A 110 -7.03 -0.45 8.58
N GLY A 111 -5.72 -0.55 8.74
CA GLY A 111 -5.00 -1.82 8.88
C GLY A 111 -5.29 -2.45 10.22
N ASP A 112 -5.24 -1.67 11.29
CA ASP A 112 -5.55 -2.11 12.64
C ASP A 112 -7.00 -2.63 12.72
N ALA A 113 -7.95 -1.95 12.08
CA ALA A 113 -9.34 -2.42 12.00
C ALA A 113 -9.48 -3.77 11.26
N ILE A 114 -8.72 -3.97 10.17
CA ILE A 114 -8.69 -5.26 9.45
C ILE A 114 -8.08 -6.35 10.33
N VAL A 115 -6.99 -6.06 11.04
CA VAL A 115 -6.33 -7.01 11.96
C VAL A 115 -7.28 -7.41 13.08
N ALA A 116 -7.96 -6.45 13.70
CA ALA A 116 -8.95 -6.71 14.74
C ALA A 116 -10.06 -7.64 14.22
N LYS A 117 -10.59 -7.36 13.03
CA LYS A 117 -11.62 -8.21 12.41
C LYS A 117 -11.12 -9.60 12.02
N ALA A 118 -9.87 -9.72 11.60
CA ALA A 118 -9.26 -11.01 11.30
C ALA A 118 -9.10 -11.86 12.57
N LEU A 119 -8.75 -11.23 13.68
CA LEU A 119 -8.60 -11.90 14.97
C LEU A 119 -9.93 -12.47 15.49
N GLU A 120 -11.06 -11.79 15.25
CA GLU A 120 -12.40 -12.34 15.54
C GLU A 120 -12.70 -13.65 14.79
N LYS A 121 -11.97 -13.92 13.70
CA LYS A 121 -12.06 -15.15 12.90
C LYS A 121 -10.91 -16.13 13.17
N ASP A 122 -10.16 -15.95 14.25
CA ASP A 122 -8.95 -16.72 14.59
C ASP A 122 -7.85 -16.67 13.50
N ILE A 123 -7.77 -15.55 12.78
CA ILE A 123 -6.75 -15.32 11.75
C ILE A 123 -5.74 -14.31 12.28
N VAL A 124 -4.49 -14.76 12.47
CA VAL A 124 -3.38 -13.88 12.80
C VAL A 124 -2.94 -13.12 11.55
N VAL A 125 -2.99 -11.78 11.59
CA VAL A 125 -2.54 -10.91 10.49
C VAL A 125 -1.43 -9.98 10.97
N SER A 126 -0.37 -9.88 10.19
CA SER A 126 0.72 -8.94 10.36
C SER A 126 0.54 -7.74 9.43
N LEU A 127 0.67 -6.54 9.99
CA LEU A 127 0.85 -5.29 9.25
C LEU A 127 2.32 -4.97 8.98
N GLN A 128 3.25 -5.75 9.56
CA GLN A 128 4.67 -5.45 9.44
C GLN A 128 5.13 -5.73 8.01
N ASP A 129 5.44 -4.66 7.28
CA ASP A 129 6.40 -4.75 6.19
C ASP A 129 7.79 -4.76 6.84
N LYS A 130 8.55 -5.86 6.67
CA LYS A 130 9.90 -6.00 7.25
C LYS A 130 10.86 -4.89 6.82
N ARG A 131 10.49 -4.13 5.79
CA ARG A 131 11.28 -3.09 5.15
C ARG A 131 11.07 -1.69 5.74
N ALA A 132 10.14 -1.51 6.67
CA ALA A 132 9.76 -0.18 7.12
C ALA A 132 9.06 -0.20 8.48
N VAL A 133 9.63 0.51 9.47
CA VAL A 133 8.96 0.71 10.76
C VAL A 133 7.79 1.68 10.56
N SER A 134 6.60 1.25 10.97
CA SER A 134 5.40 2.08 10.96
C SER A 134 5.41 3.05 12.15
N ASP A 135 4.84 4.24 11.99
CA ASP A 135 4.61 5.17 13.10
C ASP A 135 3.23 4.94 13.74
N GLU A 136 2.87 5.74 14.75
CA GLU A 136 1.60 5.61 15.49
C GLU A 136 0.36 5.75 14.59
N ASN A 137 0.44 6.57 13.54
CA ASN A 137 -0.71 6.93 12.71
C ASN A 137 -0.66 6.32 11.30
N ASN A 138 0.52 5.92 10.86
CA ASN A 138 0.76 5.49 9.50
C ASN A 138 1.56 4.21 9.44
N TRP A 139 1.18 3.37 8.47
CA TRP A 139 1.87 2.13 8.18
C TRP A 139 2.46 2.20 6.77
N TRP A 140 3.72 1.80 6.64
CA TRP A 140 4.36 1.68 5.33
C TRP A 140 3.99 0.35 4.68
N ALA A 141 3.38 0.39 3.51
CA ALA A 141 2.90 -0.78 2.79
C ALA A 141 3.48 -0.84 1.39
N THR A 142 3.92 -2.02 0.98
CA THR A 142 4.05 -2.32 -0.45
C THR A 142 2.67 -2.38 -1.10
N VAL A 143 2.38 -1.46 -2.03
CA VAL A 143 1.17 -1.44 -2.86
C VAL A 143 1.53 -1.97 -4.24
N ASN A 144 0.93 -3.09 -4.63
CA ASN A 144 1.25 -3.79 -5.88
C ASN A 144 0.30 -3.38 -7.02
N ASN A 145 0.58 -3.87 -8.22
CA ASN A 145 -0.25 -3.70 -9.42
C ASN A 145 -0.44 -2.23 -9.83
N THR A 146 0.63 -1.43 -9.81
CA THR A 146 0.55 0.00 -10.11
C THR A 146 0.53 0.32 -11.61
N ASN A 147 0.93 -0.63 -12.47
CA ASN A 147 1.11 -0.42 -13.90
C ASN A 147 -0.22 -0.01 -14.57
N GLY A 148 -0.22 1.16 -15.22
CA GLY A 148 -1.40 1.74 -15.88
C GLY A 148 -2.50 2.21 -14.93
N ARG A 149 -2.31 2.11 -13.61
CA ARG A 149 -3.33 2.47 -12.58
C ARG A 149 -3.00 3.74 -11.83
N ILE A 150 -1.78 4.24 -11.95
CA ILE A 150 -1.38 5.55 -11.41
C ILE A 150 -1.40 6.58 -12.53
N GLY A 151 -1.88 7.78 -12.24
CA GLY A 151 -2.04 8.82 -13.24
C GLY A 151 -2.48 10.15 -12.65
N ILE A 152 -2.91 11.06 -13.52
CA ILE A 152 -3.52 12.33 -13.13
C ILE A 152 -5.02 12.30 -13.44
N ILE A 153 -5.80 13.08 -12.69
CA ILE A 153 -7.20 13.32 -12.99
C ILE A 153 -7.30 14.77 -13.47
N ASP A 154 -7.78 14.97 -14.70
CA ASP A 154 -7.92 16.30 -15.27
C ASP A 154 -9.08 17.10 -14.63
N ALA A 155 -9.23 18.37 -15.01
CA ALA A 155 -10.30 19.23 -14.51
C ALA A 155 -11.72 18.73 -14.86
N ASN A 156 -11.84 17.85 -15.86
CA ASN A 156 -13.10 17.25 -16.29
C ASN A 156 -13.39 15.92 -15.57
N GLY A 157 -12.46 15.44 -14.73
CA GLY A 157 -12.56 14.18 -14.03
C GLY A 157 -12.06 12.96 -14.83
N ASN A 158 -11.44 13.15 -15.99
CA ASN A 158 -10.87 12.07 -16.78
C ASN A 158 -9.54 11.60 -16.19
N PHE A 159 -9.34 10.29 -16.17
CA PHE A 159 -8.10 9.69 -15.69
C PHE A 159 -7.12 9.48 -16.85
N GLU A 160 -5.92 10.02 -16.70
CA GLU A 160 -4.82 9.83 -17.64
C GLU A 160 -3.67 9.07 -16.95
N PRO A 161 -3.41 7.80 -17.32
CA PRO A 161 -2.30 7.03 -16.75
C PRO A 161 -0.95 7.70 -16.98
N LYS A 162 -0.06 7.63 -15.97
CA LYS A 162 1.33 8.11 -16.04
C LYS A 162 2.26 7.04 -15.50
N ASP A 163 3.40 6.88 -16.16
CA ASP A 163 4.46 6.01 -15.66
C ASP A 163 5.18 6.71 -14.50
N LEU A 164 4.90 6.23 -13.28
CA LEU A 164 5.50 6.80 -12.08
C LEU A 164 6.99 6.46 -11.96
N GLY A 165 7.46 5.35 -12.54
CA GLY A 165 8.89 5.03 -12.63
C GLY A 165 9.66 6.10 -13.42
N VAL A 166 9.12 6.56 -14.55
CA VAL A 166 9.70 7.66 -15.33
C VAL A 166 9.72 8.97 -14.53
N VAL A 167 8.65 9.26 -13.78
CA VAL A 167 8.62 10.45 -12.90
C VAL A 167 9.74 10.35 -11.87
N PHE A 168 9.84 9.23 -11.15
CA PHE A 168 10.87 9.00 -10.14
C PHE A 168 12.29 9.11 -10.69
N ILE A 169 12.58 8.51 -11.84
CA ILE A 169 13.91 8.60 -12.47
C ILE A 169 14.25 10.05 -12.83
N LYS A 170 13.27 10.84 -13.27
CA LYS A 170 13.50 12.24 -13.67
C LYS A 170 13.61 13.20 -12.50
N THR A 171 12.89 12.95 -11.41
CA THR A 171 12.85 13.87 -10.27
C THR A 171 13.74 13.45 -9.12
N GLU A 172 14.07 12.17 -9.01
CA GLU A 172 14.79 11.56 -7.87
C GLU A 172 14.20 11.95 -6.51
N GLN A 173 12.88 12.15 -6.48
CA GLN A 173 12.12 12.68 -5.34
C GLN A 173 10.78 11.98 -5.23
N GLY A 174 10.20 12.01 -4.02
CA GLY A 174 8.92 11.40 -3.73
C GLY A 174 7.73 12.09 -4.42
N VAL A 175 6.57 11.45 -4.30
CA VAL A 175 5.27 11.95 -4.77
C VAL A 175 4.22 11.80 -3.67
N LYS A 176 3.17 12.62 -3.74
CA LYS A 176 1.94 12.41 -2.95
C LYS A 176 0.84 11.87 -3.84
N LEU A 177 0.21 10.78 -3.39
CA LEU A 177 -0.88 10.13 -4.11
C LEU A 177 -2.16 10.09 -3.28
N ASN A 178 -3.30 10.12 -3.96
CA ASN A 178 -4.54 9.56 -3.43
C ASN A 178 -4.71 8.16 -4.03
N LEU A 179 -4.75 7.14 -3.18
CA LEU A 179 -4.79 5.72 -3.57
C LEU A 179 -6.15 5.12 -3.28
N ASP A 180 -6.78 4.54 -4.31
CA ASP A 180 -7.87 3.60 -4.16
C ASP A 180 -7.25 2.20 -4.08
N VAL A 181 -7.36 1.54 -2.93
CA VAL A 181 -6.66 0.28 -2.64
C VAL A 181 -7.64 -0.86 -2.39
N VAL A 182 -7.23 -2.07 -2.77
CA VAL A 182 -7.90 -3.33 -2.44
C VAL A 182 -7.01 -4.10 -1.46
N PHE A 183 -7.59 -4.53 -0.36
CA PHE A 183 -6.88 -5.33 0.64
C PHE A 183 -7.18 -6.82 0.51
N SER A 184 -6.15 -7.62 0.74
CA SER A 184 -6.27 -9.06 0.91
C SER A 184 -5.29 -9.56 1.96
N ILE A 185 -5.66 -10.60 2.67
CA ILE A 185 -4.74 -11.30 3.55
C ILE A 185 -4.13 -12.48 2.79
N LYS A 186 -2.80 -12.61 2.82
CA LYS A 186 -2.06 -13.65 2.08
C LYS A 186 -1.10 -14.39 3.00
N LEU A 187 -1.07 -15.72 2.88
CA LEU A 187 -0.07 -16.56 3.51
C LEU A 187 0.66 -17.35 2.43
N THR A 188 1.98 -17.39 2.53
CA THR A 188 2.84 -18.25 1.71
C THR A 188 3.58 -19.19 2.65
N LEU A 189 3.45 -20.49 2.43
CA LEU A 189 4.25 -21.51 3.11
C LEU A 189 5.21 -22.13 2.11
N THR A 190 6.46 -22.28 2.52
CA THR A 190 7.52 -22.95 1.76
C THR A 190 7.86 -24.28 2.41
N ASP A 191 8.67 -25.07 1.71
CA ASP A 191 9.31 -26.29 2.25
C ASP A 191 8.35 -27.42 2.65
N GLY A 192 7.13 -27.42 2.10
CA GLY A 192 6.15 -28.50 2.31
C GLY A 192 5.52 -28.48 3.70
N ARG A 193 5.66 -27.37 4.43
CA ARG A 193 5.03 -27.18 5.73
C ARG A 193 3.51 -27.04 5.58
N GLU A 194 2.77 -27.71 6.45
CA GLU A 194 1.32 -27.56 6.59
C GLU A 194 0.95 -26.29 7.36
N ARG A 195 -0.23 -25.73 7.05
CA ARG A 195 -0.76 -24.55 7.73
C ARG A 195 -1.14 -24.91 9.16
N THR A 196 -0.75 -24.05 10.08
CA THR A 196 -1.08 -24.10 11.51
C THR A 196 -1.87 -22.86 11.91
N THR A 197 -2.49 -22.89 13.09
CA THR A 197 -3.21 -21.74 13.67
C THR A 197 -2.29 -20.59 14.09
N ARG A 198 -0.97 -20.83 14.16
CA ARG A 198 0.03 -19.81 14.53
C ARG A 198 0.61 -19.07 13.33
N ASP A 199 0.27 -19.48 12.11
CA ASP A 199 0.80 -18.85 10.90
C ASP A 199 0.17 -17.46 10.70
N ALA A 200 1.04 -16.45 10.67
CA ALA A 200 0.63 -15.07 10.43
C ALA A 200 0.48 -14.79 8.93
N PHE A 201 -0.70 -14.35 8.54
CA PHE A 201 -0.98 -13.82 7.20
C PHE A 201 -0.42 -12.41 7.09
N ASN A 202 0.01 -12.01 5.91
CA ASN A 202 0.39 -10.63 5.62
C ASN A 202 -0.82 -9.89 5.03
N LEU A 203 -1.06 -8.67 5.51
CA LEU A 203 -1.98 -7.76 4.83
C LEU A 203 -1.32 -7.20 3.58
N VAL A 204 -1.93 -7.43 2.41
CA VAL A 204 -1.42 -7.01 1.12
C VAL A 204 -2.36 -6.00 0.49
N ALA A 205 -1.79 -4.89 0.03
CA ALA A 205 -2.48 -3.84 -0.71
C ALA A 205 -2.21 -3.99 -2.22
N ASP A 206 -3.29 -3.93 -3.00
CA ASP A 206 -3.25 -3.84 -4.46
C ASP A 206 -3.83 -2.49 -4.89
N CYS A 207 -3.18 -1.80 -5.82
CA CYS A 207 -3.66 -0.54 -6.37
C CYS A 207 -4.85 -0.81 -7.29
N SER A 208 -6.00 -0.20 -6.99
CA SER A 208 -7.12 -0.09 -7.93
C SER A 208 -6.92 1.12 -8.84
N ARG A 209 -6.58 2.27 -8.24
CA ARG A 209 -6.23 3.52 -8.92
C ARG A 209 -5.37 4.39 -8.01
N GLY A 210 -4.44 5.16 -8.57
CA GLY A 210 -3.70 6.21 -7.86
C GLY A 210 -3.75 7.53 -8.61
N ALA A 211 -4.14 8.60 -7.94
CA ALA A 211 -4.09 9.95 -8.48
C ALA A 211 -2.86 10.69 -7.93
N ILE A 212 -1.99 11.18 -8.82
CA ILE A 212 -0.84 12.02 -8.47
C ILE A 212 -1.35 13.39 -8.06
N MET A 213 -1.11 13.74 -6.80
CA MET A 213 -1.52 15.03 -6.22
C MET A 213 -0.37 16.03 -6.20
N ALA A 214 0.86 15.55 -6.02
CA ALA A 214 2.07 16.35 -6.08
C ALA A 214 3.29 15.50 -6.45
N ILE A 215 4.27 16.14 -7.08
CA ILE A 215 5.59 15.57 -7.40
C ILE A 215 6.68 16.36 -6.68
N ARG A 216 7.93 15.89 -6.72
CA ARG A 216 9.09 16.59 -6.12
C ARG A 216 8.94 16.80 -4.62
N GLN A 217 8.38 15.79 -3.95
CA GLN A 217 8.14 15.83 -2.52
C GLN A 217 9.38 15.29 -1.81
N ASP A 218 9.81 16.02 -0.78
CA ASP A 218 10.86 15.55 0.12
C ASP A 218 10.23 14.53 1.09
N ILE A 219 10.31 13.26 0.70
CA ILE A 219 9.75 12.13 1.45
C ILE A 219 10.89 11.17 1.64
N GLU A 220 11.35 11.06 2.89
CA GLU A 220 12.37 10.10 3.26
C GLU A 220 11.82 8.69 3.04
N PRO A 221 12.51 7.82 2.28
CA PRO A 221 12.12 6.44 2.20
C PRO A 221 12.15 5.84 3.59
N PRO A 222 11.24 4.90 3.92
CA PRO A 222 11.44 4.13 5.14
C PRO A 222 12.81 3.48 5.09
N THR A 223 13.41 3.22 6.26
CA THR A 223 14.67 2.48 6.35
C THR A 223 14.45 1.06 5.83
N VAL A 224 14.49 0.92 4.52
CA VAL A 224 14.56 -0.38 3.87
C VAL A 224 15.95 -0.87 4.21
N GLU A 225 16.04 -2.00 4.90
CA GLU A 225 17.23 -2.84 4.78
C GLU A 225 17.32 -3.30 3.31
N ALA A 226 17.72 -2.40 2.41
CA ALA A 226 17.98 -2.68 1.01
C ALA A 226 19.15 -1.78 0.59
N ALA A 227 20.11 -2.23 -0.19
CA ALA A 227 20.28 -3.51 -0.85
C ALA A 227 21.40 -4.30 -0.17
N ILE A 228 21.56 -5.59 -0.52
CA ILE A 228 22.89 -6.19 -0.41
C ILE A 228 23.84 -5.22 -1.13
N PRO A 229 24.87 -4.66 -0.47
CA PRO A 229 25.77 -3.72 -1.10
C PRO A 229 26.28 -4.36 -2.39
N GLN A 230 25.97 -3.76 -3.54
CA GLN A 230 26.60 -4.20 -4.78
C GLN A 230 28.06 -3.81 -4.69
N GLN A 231 28.94 -4.81 -4.74
CA GLN A 231 30.36 -4.52 -4.85
C GLN A 231 30.60 -3.81 -6.19
N PRO A 232 31.46 -2.77 -6.23
CA PRO A 232 31.89 -2.18 -7.49
C PRO A 232 32.43 -3.27 -8.42
N ALA A 233 32.01 -3.25 -9.68
CA ALA A 233 32.54 -4.17 -10.69
C ALA A 233 34.07 -4.02 -10.76
N SER A 234 34.76 -5.15 -10.72
CA SER A 234 36.19 -5.23 -10.96
C SER A 234 36.49 -5.32 -12.46
N LYS A 235 37.76 -5.19 -12.84
CA LYS A 235 38.18 -5.41 -14.24
C LYS A 235 37.84 -6.81 -14.76
N ASN A 236 37.66 -7.79 -13.87
CA ASN A 236 37.30 -9.16 -14.23
C ASN A 236 35.81 -9.32 -14.53
N ASP A 237 34.98 -8.35 -14.15
CA ASP A 237 33.53 -8.36 -14.36
C ASP A 237 33.12 -7.65 -15.66
N VAL A 238 34.09 -7.10 -16.41
CA VAL A 238 33.85 -6.43 -17.69
C VAL A 238 33.58 -7.49 -18.76
N ALA A 239 32.36 -7.47 -19.32
CA ALA A 239 31.99 -8.33 -20.43
C ALA A 239 32.91 -8.11 -21.65
N SER A 240 33.18 -9.18 -22.41
CA SER A 240 33.89 -9.04 -23.68
C SER A 240 33.01 -8.31 -24.69
N GLN A 241 33.65 -7.58 -25.61
CA GLN A 241 32.92 -6.91 -26.69
C GLN A 241 32.10 -7.90 -27.51
N GLU A 242 32.63 -9.10 -27.75
CA GLU A 242 31.93 -10.19 -28.44
C GLU A 242 30.61 -10.59 -27.76
N LEU A 243 30.59 -10.62 -26.42
CA LEU A 243 29.37 -10.90 -25.66
C LEU A 243 28.38 -9.73 -25.77
N CYS A 244 28.86 -8.48 -25.70
CA CYS A 244 28.02 -7.30 -25.90
C CYS A 244 27.37 -7.31 -27.29
N ASP A 245 28.17 -7.53 -28.35
CA ASP A 245 27.70 -7.56 -29.73
C ASP A 245 26.69 -8.70 -29.96
N ALA A 246 26.94 -9.87 -29.38
CA ALA A 246 26.02 -11.01 -29.44
C ALA A 246 24.69 -10.71 -28.74
N LEU A 247 24.72 -10.06 -27.57
CA LEU A 247 23.51 -9.69 -26.84
C LEU A 247 22.71 -8.60 -27.58
N ASP A 248 23.38 -7.60 -28.14
CA ASP A 248 22.74 -6.53 -28.91
C ASP A 248 22.04 -7.09 -30.16
N SER A 249 22.61 -8.12 -30.80
CA SER A 249 22.00 -8.81 -31.95
C SER A 249 20.73 -9.62 -31.63
N LEU A 250 20.47 -9.90 -30.34
CA LEU A 250 19.28 -10.62 -29.88
C LEU A 250 18.14 -9.67 -29.47
N ILE A 251 18.43 -8.39 -29.28
CA ILE A 251 17.49 -7.37 -28.80
C ILE A 251 16.93 -6.51 -29.96
N LEU A 252 17.48 -6.68 -31.17
CA LEU A 252 16.96 -6.17 -32.45
C LEU A 252 16.16 -7.24 -33.20
#